data_AF-A0A7W0LQ30-F1
#
_entry.id   AF-A0A7W0LQ30-F1
#
_cell.length_a   1.000
_cell.length_b   1.000
_cell.length_c   1.000
_cell.angle_alpha   90.00
_cell.angle_beta   90.00
_cell.angle_gamma   90.00
#
_symmetry.space_group_name_H-M   'P 1'
#
loop_
_entity.id
_entity.type
_entity.pdbx_description
1 polymer ?
#
loop_
_entity_poly.entity_id
_entity_poly.type
_entity_poly.pdbx_seq_one_letter_code
_entity_poly.pdbx_strand_id
1 'polypeptide(L)'
;MLLRAAADVANVQKVPVTNGGIDRQPIALATWNDLRRTRGTAVADDFLVAVFDKSPGIRTALTGVSPTDPDPYRYVNDTVARRWRDGEYLLAHYGSDPGDVPITYVNFHWYVSDDTPEGFRDADADALRDVVRFIEETTGKRAVTNEIGQWGRTTAAVTAFLGVLSDELHVPWVIWFDADGDPADGLHESGYPGQLRPNGTAFAGALSK
;
A
#
# COMPACT_ATOMS: atom_id res chain seq x y z
N MET A 1 16.47 -3.22 -16.81
CA MET A 1 16.48 -3.67 -18.23
C MET A 1 15.39 -4.70 -18.56
N LEU A 2 15.22 -5.79 -17.80
CA LEU A 2 14.19 -6.80 -18.11
C LEU A 2 12.74 -6.27 -18.06
N LEU A 3 12.40 -5.47 -17.04
CA LEU A 3 11.05 -4.92 -16.89
C LEU A 3 10.66 -3.98 -18.06
N ARG A 4 11.61 -3.16 -18.53
CA ARG A 4 11.38 -2.28 -19.69
C ARG A 4 11.13 -3.07 -20.97
N ALA A 5 11.95 -4.08 -21.27
CA ALA A 5 11.76 -4.90 -22.46
C ALA A 5 10.38 -5.58 -22.49
N ALA A 6 9.93 -6.10 -21.34
CA ALA A 6 8.59 -6.67 -21.22
C ALA A 6 7.48 -5.62 -21.41
N ALA A 7 7.64 -4.43 -20.80
CA ALA A 7 6.71 -3.32 -20.95
C ALA A 7 6.63 -2.82 -22.40
N ASP A 8 7.75 -2.70 -23.10
CA ASP A 8 7.81 -2.29 -24.51
C ASP A 8 7.02 -3.26 -25.40
N VAL A 9 7.21 -4.57 -25.22
CA VAL A 9 6.46 -5.60 -25.96
C VAL A 9 4.96 -5.49 -25.69
N ALA A 10 4.56 -5.37 -24.43
CA ALA A 10 3.15 -5.25 -24.05
C ALA A 10 2.52 -3.96 -24.62
N ASN A 11 3.24 -2.84 -24.61
CA ASN A 11 2.77 -1.59 -25.21
C ASN A 11 2.58 -1.69 -26.73
N VAL A 12 3.47 -2.38 -27.46
CA VAL A 12 3.28 -2.68 -28.88
C VAL A 12 2.01 -3.50 -29.12
N GLN A 13 1.69 -4.42 -28.20
CA GLN A 13 0.48 -5.23 -28.23
C GLN A 13 -0.75 -4.51 -27.63
N LYS A 14 -0.61 -3.25 -27.19
CA LYS A 14 -1.66 -2.48 -26.50
C LYS A 14 -2.22 -3.17 -25.25
N VAL A 15 -1.39 -3.95 -24.56
CA VAL A 15 -1.71 -4.61 -23.31
C VAL A 15 -1.27 -3.69 -22.16
N PRO A 16 -2.16 -3.29 -21.23
CA PRO A 16 -1.78 -2.53 -20.06
C PRO A 16 -0.76 -3.28 -19.19
N VAL A 17 0.21 -2.55 -18.65
CA VAL A 17 1.32 -3.11 -17.86
C VAL A 17 1.35 -2.49 -16.48
N THR A 18 1.65 -3.31 -15.48
CA THR A 18 1.97 -2.84 -14.14
C THR A 18 3.15 -3.63 -13.56
N ASN A 19 3.73 -3.16 -12.46
CA ASN A 19 4.73 -3.89 -11.70
C ASN A 19 4.10 -5.05 -10.91
N GLY A 20 4.93 -5.94 -10.37
CA GLY A 20 4.45 -7.11 -9.60
C GLY A 20 3.78 -6.77 -8.27
N GLY A 21 3.74 -5.50 -7.86
CA GLY A 21 3.33 -5.06 -6.52
C GLY A 21 4.49 -4.45 -5.74
N ILE A 22 4.28 -3.26 -5.19
CA ILE A 22 5.16 -2.69 -4.17
C ILE A 22 4.54 -3.06 -2.81
N ASP A 23 5.28 -3.80 -1.99
CA ASP A 23 4.84 -4.18 -0.65
C ASP A 23 4.49 -2.97 0.21
N ARG A 24 3.62 -3.17 1.22
CA ARG A 24 3.17 -2.12 2.15
C ARG A 24 4.32 -1.36 2.81
N GLN A 25 5.36 -2.05 3.28
CA GLN A 25 6.47 -1.42 4.00
C GLN A 25 7.26 -0.41 3.14
N PRO A 26 7.82 -0.78 1.98
CA PRO A 26 8.56 0.18 1.15
C PRO A 26 7.70 1.33 0.65
N ILE A 27 6.43 1.11 0.26
CA ILE A 27 5.58 2.21 -0.18
C ILE A 27 5.26 3.17 0.98
N ALA A 28 4.93 2.66 2.17
CA ALA A 28 4.66 3.49 3.33
C ALA A 28 5.88 4.31 3.76
N LEU A 29 7.10 3.74 3.70
CA LEU A 29 8.32 4.49 4.02
C LEU A 29 8.60 5.61 3.01
N ALA A 30 8.38 5.35 1.72
CA ALA A 30 8.51 6.37 0.68
C ALA A 30 7.46 7.49 0.84
N THR A 31 6.20 7.13 1.11
CA THR A 31 5.13 8.10 1.41
C THR A 31 5.45 8.93 2.65
N TRP A 32 5.91 8.30 3.74
CA TRP A 32 6.34 9.01 4.93
C TRP A 32 7.45 10.03 4.62
N ASN A 33 8.43 9.64 3.81
CA ASN A 33 9.54 10.52 3.46
C ASN A 33 9.09 11.70 2.59
N ASP A 34 8.11 11.50 1.72
CA ASP A 34 7.46 12.59 1.01
C ASP A 34 6.73 13.53 1.97
N LEU A 35 5.81 13.01 2.78
CA LEU A 35 5.05 13.78 3.78
C LEU A 35 5.97 14.59 4.68
N ARG A 36 7.06 13.99 5.17
CA ARG A 36 8.05 14.66 6.02
C ARG A 36 8.62 15.89 5.30
N ARG A 37 8.98 15.77 4.01
CA ARG A 37 9.60 16.84 3.21
C ARG A 37 8.59 17.89 2.75
N THR A 38 7.35 17.50 2.42
CA THR A 38 6.37 18.34 1.74
C THR A 38 5.33 18.94 2.68
N ARG A 39 4.95 18.21 3.74
CA ARG A 39 3.88 18.59 4.69
C ARG A 39 4.37 18.75 6.14
N GLY A 40 5.62 18.37 6.41
CA GLY A 40 6.30 18.56 7.69
C GLY A 40 6.22 17.33 8.60
N THR A 41 7.05 17.34 9.65
CA THR A 41 7.27 16.20 10.54
C THR A 41 6.02 15.74 11.27
N ALA A 42 5.15 16.64 11.73
CA ALA A 42 3.95 16.25 12.48
C ALA A 42 3.01 15.36 11.64
N VAL A 43 2.73 15.74 10.39
CA VAL A 43 1.90 14.95 9.47
C VAL A 43 2.56 13.59 9.17
N ALA A 44 3.87 13.59 9.00
CA ALA A 44 4.62 12.35 8.77
C ALA A 44 4.60 11.43 10.00
N ASP A 45 4.70 11.98 11.21
CA ASP A 45 4.66 11.20 12.45
C ASP A 45 3.27 10.58 12.68
N ASP A 46 2.19 11.32 12.40
CA ASP A 46 0.82 10.80 12.44
C ASP A 46 0.63 9.64 11.44
N PHE A 47 1.19 9.77 10.23
CA PHE A 47 1.20 8.69 9.24
C PHE A 47 1.94 7.44 9.76
N LEU A 48 3.10 7.57 10.42
CA LEU A 48 3.81 6.43 11.00
C LEU A 48 2.97 5.70 12.06
N VAL A 49 2.20 6.45 12.86
CA VAL A 49 1.32 5.88 13.88
C VAL A 49 0.23 5.02 13.25
N ALA A 50 -0.32 5.45 12.12
CA ALA A 50 -1.31 4.68 11.38
C ALA A 50 -0.70 3.41 10.75
N VAL A 51 0.43 3.55 10.04
CA VAL A 51 0.91 2.47 9.15
C VAL A 51 1.86 1.46 9.79
N PHE A 52 2.54 1.84 10.89
CA PHE A 52 3.53 0.99 11.57
C PHE A 52 3.13 0.65 13.02
N ASP A 53 1.84 0.52 13.26
CA ASP A 53 1.22 -0.02 14.48
C ASP A 53 1.88 -1.33 14.94
N LYS A 54 2.00 -2.30 14.02
CA LYS A 54 2.61 -3.62 14.25
C LYS A 54 4.13 -3.65 14.07
N SER A 55 4.75 -2.49 13.82
CA SER A 55 6.21 -2.34 13.65
C SER A 55 6.73 -1.16 14.48
N PRO A 56 6.58 -1.20 15.82
CA PRO A 56 6.88 -0.06 16.68
C PRO A 56 8.35 0.39 16.60
N GLY A 57 9.27 -0.51 16.26
CA GLY A 57 10.68 -0.17 16.05
C GLY A 57 10.92 0.80 14.88
N ILE A 58 10.19 0.63 13.76
CA ILE A 58 10.26 1.56 12.62
C ILE A 58 9.65 2.91 13.01
N ARG A 59 8.47 2.88 13.65
CA ARG A 59 7.80 4.09 14.13
C ARG A 59 8.72 4.91 15.03
N THR A 60 9.21 4.32 16.12
CA THR A 60 10.08 5.00 17.09
C THR A 60 11.37 5.53 16.46
N ALA A 61 11.95 4.80 15.50
CA ALA A 61 13.16 5.25 14.82
C ALA A 61 12.95 6.50 13.96
N LEU A 62 11.77 6.63 13.33
CA LEU A 62 11.50 7.68 12.34
C LEU A 62 10.71 8.88 12.91
N THR A 63 10.04 8.72 14.06
CA THR A 63 9.33 9.82 14.71
C THR A 63 10.25 11.00 14.99
N GLY A 64 9.83 12.20 14.58
CA GLY A 64 10.58 13.43 14.84
C GLY A 64 11.79 13.67 13.92
N VAL A 65 12.02 12.83 12.90
CA VAL A 65 13.09 13.07 11.93
C VAL A 65 12.82 14.38 11.18
N SER A 66 13.79 15.30 11.24
CA SER A 66 13.68 16.65 10.64
C SER A 66 13.45 16.57 9.13
N PRO A 67 12.62 17.41 8.49
CA PRO A 67 12.44 17.43 7.02
C PRO A 67 13.72 17.71 6.23
N THR A 68 14.70 18.31 6.88
CA THR A 68 15.99 18.66 6.28
C THR A 68 17.07 17.59 6.45
N ASP A 69 16.80 16.48 7.15
CA ASP A 69 17.77 15.38 7.23
C ASP A 69 17.88 14.71 5.83
N PRO A 70 19.08 14.73 5.21
CA PRO A 70 19.28 14.19 3.87
C PRO A 70 19.42 12.66 3.83
N ASP A 71 19.61 12.00 4.97
CA ASP A 71 19.79 10.55 5.07
C ASP A 71 18.88 9.95 6.16
N PRO A 72 17.56 9.95 5.94
CA PRO A 72 16.62 9.40 6.92
C PRO A 72 16.68 7.86 6.99
N TYR A 73 17.39 7.19 6.08
CA TYR A 73 17.57 5.74 6.10
C TYR A 73 18.44 5.25 7.27
N ARG A 74 19.34 6.11 7.80
CA ARG A 74 20.26 5.75 8.90
C ARG A 74 19.57 5.42 10.23
N TYR A 75 18.29 5.78 10.35
CA TYR A 75 17.50 5.56 11.56
C TYR A 75 16.94 4.14 11.66
N VAL A 76 16.86 3.42 10.55
CA VAL A 76 16.33 2.05 10.50
C VAL A 76 17.45 1.06 10.20
N ASN A 77 17.21 -0.23 10.44
CA ASN A 77 18.20 -1.26 10.10
C ASN A 77 18.40 -1.40 8.58
N ASP A 78 19.54 -1.98 8.18
CA ASP A 78 19.93 -2.12 6.77
C ASP A 78 18.90 -2.81 5.88
N THR A 79 18.13 -3.76 6.43
CA THR A 79 17.10 -4.48 5.66
C THR A 79 15.92 -3.57 5.36
N VAL A 80 15.46 -2.79 6.33
CA VAL A 80 14.39 -1.80 6.15
C VAL A 80 14.86 -0.68 5.23
N ALA A 81 16.07 -0.16 5.45
CA ALA A 81 16.66 0.90 4.62
C ALA A 81 16.79 0.46 3.15
N ARG A 82 17.25 -0.77 2.89
CA ARG A 82 17.35 -1.31 1.53
C ARG A 82 15.98 -1.40 0.86
N ARG A 83 14.99 -2.01 1.51
CA ARG A 83 13.62 -2.12 0.96
C ARG A 83 13.03 -0.75 0.62
N TRP A 84 13.20 0.22 1.51
CA TRP A 84 12.76 1.59 1.28
C TRP A 84 13.44 2.21 0.06
N ARG A 85 14.78 2.13 -0.04
CA ARG A 85 15.50 2.62 -1.21
C ARG A 85 15.06 1.94 -2.50
N ASP A 86 14.81 0.63 -2.45
CA ASP A 86 14.30 -0.12 -3.60
C ASP A 86 12.90 0.40 -4.01
N GLY A 87 12.02 0.69 -3.06
CA GLY A 87 10.70 1.28 -3.30
C GLY A 87 10.77 2.65 -3.98
N GLU A 88 11.58 3.57 -3.44
CA GLU A 88 11.78 4.89 -4.02
C GLU A 88 12.47 4.82 -5.39
N TYR A 89 13.44 3.92 -5.55
CA TYR A 89 14.10 3.68 -6.83
C TYR A 89 13.10 3.21 -7.89
N LEU A 90 12.20 2.27 -7.57
CA LEU A 90 11.19 1.79 -8.51
C LEU A 90 10.24 2.91 -8.92
N LEU A 91 9.68 3.65 -7.96
CA LEU A 91 8.76 4.75 -8.23
C LEU A 91 9.39 5.85 -9.11
N ALA A 92 10.65 6.20 -8.83
CA ALA A 92 11.38 7.18 -9.62
C ALA A 92 11.59 6.78 -11.09
N HIS A 93 11.47 5.49 -11.43
CA HIS A 93 11.63 4.98 -12.79
C HIS A 93 10.30 4.55 -13.44
N TYR A 94 9.17 4.86 -12.81
CA TYR A 94 7.82 4.58 -13.32
C TYR A 94 7.12 5.81 -13.88
N GLY A 95 7.85 6.91 -14.04
CA GLY A 95 7.36 8.19 -14.53
C GLY A 95 7.02 8.21 -16.02
N SER A 96 7.19 9.38 -16.62
CA SER A 96 6.93 9.61 -18.04
C SER A 96 8.16 10.10 -18.80
N ASP A 97 9.34 10.08 -18.18
CA ASP A 97 10.57 10.47 -18.85
C ASP A 97 10.98 9.39 -19.87
N PRO A 98 11.67 9.75 -20.97
CA PRO A 98 12.08 8.77 -22.00
C PRO A 98 12.95 7.59 -21.50
N GLY A 99 13.55 7.73 -20.31
CA GLY A 99 14.35 6.70 -19.63
C GLY A 99 13.53 5.77 -18.72
N ASP A 100 12.29 6.12 -18.42
CA ASP A 100 11.44 5.38 -17.50
C ASP A 100 10.91 4.08 -18.11
N VAL A 101 10.46 3.19 -17.23
CA VAL A 101 9.74 1.99 -17.61
C VAL A 101 8.32 2.40 -18.02
N PRO A 102 7.87 2.12 -19.25
CA PRO A 102 6.58 2.59 -19.75
C PRO A 102 5.43 1.72 -19.23
N ILE A 103 5.20 1.72 -17.92
CA ILE A 103 4.06 1.05 -17.30
C ILE A 103 2.79 1.91 -17.41
N THR A 104 1.63 1.25 -17.37
CA THR A 104 0.31 1.90 -17.42
C THR A 104 -0.19 2.27 -16.03
N TYR A 105 0.07 1.40 -15.04
CA TYR A 105 -0.39 1.55 -13.67
C TYR A 105 0.73 1.20 -12.68
N VAL A 106 0.68 1.76 -11.48
CA VAL A 106 1.53 1.34 -10.36
C VAL A 106 0.72 0.46 -9.42
N ASN A 107 1.13 -0.80 -9.29
CA ASN A 107 0.54 -1.77 -8.38
C ASN A 107 1.20 -1.68 -7.00
N PHE A 108 0.39 -1.54 -5.95
CA PHE A 108 0.83 -1.57 -4.55
C PHE A 108 0.00 -2.56 -3.74
N HIS A 109 0.56 -3.09 -2.67
CA HIS A 109 -0.13 -4.03 -1.79
C HIS A 109 -0.50 -3.34 -0.48
N TRP A 110 -1.71 -3.62 0.02
CA TRP A 110 -2.19 -3.01 1.26
C TRP A 110 -3.00 -3.98 2.09
N TYR A 111 -2.80 -3.92 3.40
CA TYR A 111 -3.54 -4.75 4.36
C TYR A 111 -4.19 -3.85 5.39
N VAL A 112 -5.48 -4.06 5.63
CA VAL A 112 -6.19 -3.37 6.71
C VAL A 112 -5.87 -4.01 8.06
N SER A 113 -5.55 -3.17 9.04
CA SER A 113 -5.35 -3.57 10.43
C SER A 113 -6.69 -3.58 11.19
N ASP A 114 -6.78 -4.41 12.21
CA ASP A 114 -8.00 -4.67 13.00
C ASP A 114 -7.88 -4.07 14.42
N ASP A 115 -7.00 -3.07 14.56
CA ASP A 115 -6.34 -2.72 15.83
C ASP A 115 -7.23 -2.01 16.88
N THR A 116 -8.55 -1.95 16.68
CA THR A 116 -9.51 -1.69 17.77
C THR A 116 -10.80 -2.50 17.58
N PRO A 117 -11.59 -2.73 18.65
CA PRO A 117 -12.94 -3.28 18.54
C PRO A 117 -13.87 -2.47 17.60
N GLU A 118 -13.50 -1.23 17.26
CA GLU A 118 -14.23 -0.36 16.33
C GLU A 118 -13.79 -0.50 14.86
N GLY A 119 -12.66 -1.16 14.57
CA GLY A 119 -12.20 -1.46 13.21
C GLY A 119 -11.30 -0.38 12.57
N PHE A 120 -11.36 -0.26 11.24
CA PHE A 120 -10.57 0.68 10.41
C PHE A 120 -10.80 2.12 10.87
N ARG A 121 -9.71 2.82 11.17
CA ARG A 121 -9.77 4.17 11.73
C ARG A 121 -9.62 5.21 10.63
N ASP A 122 -10.08 6.43 10.91
CA ASP A 122 -9.87 7.58 10.02
C ASP A 122 -8.38 7.78 9.68
N ALA A 123 -7.47 7.51 10.63
CA ALA A 123 -6.03 7.58 10.40
C ALA A 123 -5.53 6.56 9.36
N ASP A 124 -6.11 5.36 9.29
CA ASP A 124 -5.77 4.35 8.29
C ASP A 124 -6.34 4.73 6.92
N ALA A 125 -7.52 5.35 6.89
CA ALA A 125 -8.09 5.95 5.69
C ALA A 125 -7.20 7.07 5.14
N ASP A 126 -6.79 8.00 6.00
CA ASP A 126 -5.93 9.12 5.63
C ASP A 126 -4.57 8.63 5.13
N ALA A 127 -3.99 7.62 5.78
CA ALA A 127 -2.76 6.99 5.31
C ALA A 127 -2.91 6.37 3.92
N LEU A 128 -4.03 5.69 3.64
CA LEU A 128 -4.29 5.15 2.30
C LEU A 128 -4.43 6.26 1.25
N ARG A 129 -5.13 7.35 1.57
CA ARG A 129 -5.25 8.53 0.69
C ARG A 129 -3.86 9.15 0.41
N ASP A 130 -3.02 9.26 1.43
CA ASP A 130 -1.66 9.78 1.29
C ASP A 130 -0.78 8.86 0.42
N VAL A 131 -0.89 7.54 0.56
CA VAL A 131 -0.16 6.57 -0.27
C VAL A 131 -0.58 6.65 -1.74
N VAL A 132 -1.88 6.64 -2.02
CA VAL A 132 -2.39 6.73 -3.40
C VAL A 132 -1.99 8.06 -4.02
N ARG A 133 -2.18 9.17 -3.31
CA ARG A 133 -1.72 10.49 -3.78
C ARG A 133 -0.22 10.47 -4.11
N PHE A 134 0.61 9.98 -3.18
CA PHE A 134 2.05 9.93 -3.37
C PHE A 134 2.45 9.13 -4.63
N ILE A 135 1.84 7.97 -4.85
CA ILE A 135 2.09 7.15 -6.05
C ILE A 135 1.74 7.95 -7.32
N GLU A 136 0.53 8.53 -7.37
CA GLU A 136 0.03 9.18 -8.57
C GLU A 136 0.78 10.49 -8.87
N GLU A 137 1.12 11.28 -7.85
CA GLU A 137 1.91 12.51 -7.99
C GLU A 137 3.36 12.22 -8.38
N THR A 138 3.96 11.16 -7.83
CA THR A 138 5.37 10.81 -8.11
C THR A 138 5.55 10.23 -9.51
N THR A 139 4.60 9.41 -9.96
CA THR A 139 4.75 8.64 -11.21
C THR A 139 3.93 9.20 -12.38
N GLY A 140 2.93 10.03 -12.09
CA GLY A 140 1.92 10.43 -13.08
C GLY A 140 1.07 9.26 -13.60
N LYS A 141 1.13 8.09 -12.96
CA LYS A 141 0.35 6.90 -13.31
C LYS A 141 -0.74 6.68 -12.27
N ARG A 142 -1.83 6.05 -12.68
CA ARG A 142 -2.89 5.65 -11.73
C ARG A 142 -2.40 4.53 -10.83
N ALA A 143 -2.78 4.60 -9.56
CA ALA A 143 -2.58 3.50 -8.63
C ALA A 143 -3.60 2.37 -8.87
N VAL A 144 -3.14 1.13 -8.74
CA VAL A 144 -3.96 -0.09 -8.71
C VAL A 144 -3.46 -0.99 -7.59
N THR A 145 -4.26 -1.96 -7.17
CA THR A 145 -3.79 -2.98 -6.23
C THR A 145 -4.30 -4.36 -6.66
N ASN A 146 -3.42 -5.32 -6.88
CA ASN A 146 -3.82 -6.71 -7.11
C ASN A 146 -3.80 -7.55 -5.82
N GLU A 147 -3.52 -6.92 -4.69
CA GLU A 147 -3.38 -7.56 -3.40
C GLU A 147 -3.84 -6.61 -2.29
N ILE A 148 -5.13 -6.72 -1.96
CA ILE A 148 -5.65 -6.23 -0.70
C ILE A 148 -6.02 -7.38 0.23
N GLY A 149 -5.64 -7.26 1.49
CA GLY A 149 -6.00 -8.23 2.50
C GLY A 149 -6.26 -7.57 3.84
N GLN A 150 -6.27 -8.39 4.88
CA GLN A 150 -6.49 -7.93 6.23
C GLN A 150 -5.74 -8.77 7.25
N TRP A 151 -5.51 -8.18 8.40
CA TRP A 151 -4.84 -8.83 9.54
C TRP A 151 -5.77 -9.15 10.70
N GLY A 152 -7.08 -9.05 10.48
CA GLY A 152 -8.09 -9.49 11.43
C GLY A 152 -9.39 -9.84 10.73
N ARG A 153 -10.53 -9.75 11.40
CA ARG A 153 -11.82 -10.27 10.92
C ARG A 153 -12.98 -9.28 11.03
N THR A 154 -12.79 -8.04 11.49
CA THR A 154 -13.93 -7.12 11.66
C THR A 154 -14.53 -6.67 10.33
N THR A 155 -15.85 -6.76 10.21
CA THR A 155 -16.58 -6.38 8.98
C THR A 155 -16.58 -4.87 8.76
N ALA A 156 -16.62 -4.09 9.84
CA ALA A 156 -16.58 -2.64 9.82
C ALA A 156 -15.28 -2.14 9.20
N ALA A 157 -14.14 -2.73 9.58
CA ALA A 157 -12.85 -2.33 9.05
C ALA A 157 -12.75 -2.55 7.54
N VAL A 158 -13.12 -3.75 7.08
CA VAL A 158 -13.11 -4.10 5.67
C VAL A 158 -14.04 -3.21 4.86
N THR A 159 -15.26 -2.97 5.36
CA THR A 159 -16.25 -2.14 4.66
C THR A 159 -15.77 -0.69 4.52
N ALA A 160 -15.23 -0.10 5.59
CA ALA A 160 -14.73 1.27 5.55
C ALA A 160 -13.50 1.40 4.64
N PHE A 161 -12.55 0.46 4.74
CA PHE A 161 -11.39 0.39 3.85
C PHE A 161 -11.80 0.31 2.37
N LEU A 162 -12.72 -0.59 2.04
CA LEU A 162 -13.22 -0.74 0.67
C LEU A 162 -14.01 0.47 0.19
N GLY A 163 -14.73 1.17 1.07
CA GLY A 163 -15.39 2.43 0.77
C GLY A 163 -14.38 3.50 0.35
N VAL A 164 -13.29 3.67 1.10
CA VAL A 164 -12.22 4.62 0.71
C VAL A 164 -11.59 4.20 -0.62
N LEU A 165 -11.24 2.93 -0.79
CA LEU A 165 -10.57 2.44 -1.99
C LEU A 165 -11.42 2.55 -3.25
N SER A 166 -12.71 2.18 -3.16
CA SER A 166 -13.62 2.05 -4.32
C SER A 166 -14.43 3.32 -4.57
N ASP A 167 -15.05 3.86 -3.52
CA ASP A 167 -16.06 4.92 -3.63
C ASP A 167 -15.40 6.31 -3.64
N GLU A 168 -14.28 6.48 -2.93
CA GLU A 168 -13.57 7.77 -2.86
C GLU A 168 -12.37 7.85 -3.80
N LEU A 169 -11.44 6.88 -3.71
CA LEU A 169 -10.19 6.90 -4.47
C LEU A 169 -10.33 6.28 -5.86
N HIS A 170 -11.40 5.50 -6.10
CA HIS A 170 -11.65 4.79 -7.36
C HIS A 170 -10.44 3.96 -7.84
N VAL A 171 -9.72 3.35 -6.90
CA VAL A 171 -8.57 2.50 -7.17
C VAL A 171 -9.08 1.11 -7.55
N PRO A 172 -8.76 0.59 -8.75
CA PRO A 172 -9.06 -0.80 -9.08
C PRO A 172 -8.33 -1.76 -8.14
N TRP A 173 -9.04 -2.76 -7.61
CA TRP A 173 -8.50 -3.67 -6.60
C TRP A 173 -8.82 -5.15 -6.86
N VAL A 174 -7.94 -6.03 -6.37
CA VAL A 174 -8.15 -7.48 -6.30
C VAL A 174 -7.82 -7.95 -4.88
N ILE A 175 -8.65 -8.83 -4.34
CA ILE A 175 -8.47 -9.40 -3.00
C ILE A 175 -7.36 -10.44 -3.04
N TRP A 176 -6.47 -10.39 -2.05
CA TRP A 176 -5.49 -11.44 -1.79
C TRP A 176 -6.17 -12.77 -1.47
N PHE A 177 -5.52 -13.87 -1.81
CA PHE A 177 -6.12 -15.20 -1.80
C PHE A 177 -6.76 -15.58 -0.45
N ASP A 178 -7.74 -16.46 -0.56
CA ASP A 178 -8.47 -17.04 0.55
C ASP A 178 -7.65 -18.10 1.31
N ALA A 179 -6.62 -17.66 2.02
CA ALA A 179 -5.90 -18.50 2.96
C ALA A 179 -5.29 -17.66 4.08
N ASP A 180 -5.20 -18.28 5.26
CA ASP A 180 -4.44 -17.72 6.37
C ASP A 180 -2.95 -17.66 5.99
N GLY A 181 -2.31 -16.53 6.31
CA GLY A 181 -0.89 -16.30 6.16
C GLY A 181 -0.31 -15.63 7.41
N ASP A 182 1.00 -15.36 7.40
CA ASP A 182 1.63 -14.58 8.47
C ASP A 182 1.79 -13.12 8.02
N PRO A 183 0.99 -12.15 8.51
CA PRO A 183 -0.11 -12.23 9.49
C PRO A 183 -1.52 -12.08 8.86
N ALA A 184 -1.71 -12.50 7.61
CA ALA A 184 -2.98 -12.36 6.89
C ALA A 184 -4.07 -13.32 7.39
N ASP A 185 -5.31 -12.82 7.54
CA ASP A 185 -6.49 -13.65 7.82
C ASP A 185 -7.20 -14.03 6.50
N GLY A 186 -7.46 -15.32 6.31
CA GLY A 186 -8.26 -15.83 5.19
C GLY A 186 -9.73 -15.39 5.25
N LEU A 187 -10.46 -15.59 4.15
CA LEU A 187 -11.84 -15.14 3.98
C LEU A 187 -12.87 -16.23 4.31
N HIS A 188 -12.49 -17.50 4.25
CA HIS A 188 -13.32 -18.65 4.57
C HIS A 188 -12.89 -19.33 5.87
N GLU A 189 -13.84 -19.99 6.52
CA GLU A 189 -13.56 -20.75 7.73
C GLU A 189 -12.72 -21.99 7.40
N SER A 190 -11.68 -22.21 8.18
CA SER A 190 -10.74 -23.30 7.92
C SER A 190 -11.44 -24.64 8.17
N GLY A 191 -11.43 -25.52 7.16
CA GLY A 191 -12.09 -26.82 7.23
C GLY A 191 -13.59 -26.81 6.91
N TYR A 192 -14.19 -25.66 6.57
CA TYR A 192 -15.60 -25.55 6.18
C TYR A 192 -15.76 -24.87 4.81
N PRO A 193 -15.57 -25.62 3.71
CA PRO A 193 -15.68 -25.07 2.36
C PRO A 193 -17.01 -24.34 2.12
N GLY A 194 -16.94 -23.13 1.58
CA GLY A 194 -18.11 -22.30 1.27
C GLY A 194 -18.67 -21.49 2.44
N GLN A 195 -18.13 -21.65 3.66
CA GLN A 195 -18.49 -20.79 4.78
C GLN A 195 -17.53 -19.59 4.84
N LEU A 196 -18.04 -18.39 4.54
CA LEU A 196 -17.30 -17.15 4.72
C LEU A 196 -17.15 -16.83 6.21
N ARG A 197 -15.98 -16.31 6.58
CA ARG A 197 -15.75 -15.59 7.83
C ARG A 197 -16.41 -14.21 7.76
N PRO A 198 -16.53 -13.48 8.88
CA PRO A 198 -17.15 -12.15 8.89
C PRO A 198 -16.53 -11.22 7.85
N ASN A 199 -15.20 -11.20 7.75
CA ASN A 199 -14.48 -10.44 6.75
C ASN A 199 -14.73 -10.86 5.30
N GLY A 200 -14.81 -12.17 5.03
CA GLY A 200 -15.20 -12.67 3.71
C GLY A 200 -16.59 -12.20 3.30
N THR A 201 -17.52 -12.10 4.26
CA THR A 201 -18.86 -11.55 4.03
C THR A 201 -18.80 -10.07 3.65
N ALA A 202 -17.93 -9.28 4.31
CA ALA A 202 -17.75 -7.87 3.99
C ALA A 202 -17.20 -7.64 2.58
N PHE A 203 -16.17 -8.40 2.18
CA PHE A 203 -15.66 -8.37 0.81
C PHE A 203 -16.71 -8.77 -0.24
N ALA A 204 -17.45 -9.85 0.00
CA ALA A 204 -18.51 -10.30 -0.91
C ALA A 204 -19.61 -9.23 -1.08
N GLY A 205 -19.97 -8.54 0.01
CA GLY A 205 -20.93 -7.43 -0.03
C GLY A 205 -20.43 -6.24 -0.85
N ALA A 206 -19.14 -5.91 -0.79
CA ALA A 206 -18.56 -4.81 -1.56
C ALA A 206 -18.51 -5.09 -3.07
N LEU A 207 -18.27 -6.34 -3.46
CA LEU A 207 -18.25 -6.77 -4.88
C LEU A 207 -19.62 -6.79 -5.55
N SER A 208 -20.70 -6.72 -4.77
CA SER A 208 -22.08 -6.81 -5.25
C SER A 208 -22.72 -5.44 -5.55
N LYS A 209 -21.96 -4.35 -5.41
CA LYS A 209 -22.38 -2.97 -5.68
C LYS A 209 -21.99 -2.54 -7.10
#